data_AF-A0A8J7QUQ7-F1
#
_entry.id   AF-A0A8J7QUQ7-F1
#
_cell.length_a   1.000
_cell.length_b   1.000
_cell.length_c   1.000
_cell.angle_alpha   90.00
_cell.angle_beta   90.00
_cell.angle_gamma   90.00
#
_symmetry.space_group_name_H-M   'P 1'
#
loop_
_entity.id
_entity.type
_entity.pdbx_description
1 polymer ?
#
loop_
_entity_poly.entity_id
_entity_poly.type
_entity_poly.pdbx_seq_one_letter_code
_entity_poly.pdbx_strand_id
1 'polypeptide(L)'
;MSGKRENKFEGLAEKYPWCAPLCIAKERQGEEKKSLSLLMRSLGATRATQYLLTAEQLSRPSTDSIIDKFMEVGEYKVIAQDDTPDNLEWQSETMPNDEEEFVSEQLAEIYAQQGLFDQAKETYRKLSLLYPKKSIYFAELIEKLDNRE
;
A
#
# COMPACT_ATOMS: atom_id res chain seq x y z
N MET A 1 -32.13 25.58 -26.00
CA MET A 1 -31.82 24.21 -26.48
C MET A 1 -30.82 23.60 -25.50
N SER A 2 -31.29 22.85 -24.50
CA SER A 2 -30.41 22.30 -23.45
C SER A 2 -29.88 20.95 -23.92
N GLY A 3 -28.59 20.90 -24.25
CA GLY A 3 -27.91 19.67 -24.66
C GLY A 3 -27.93 18.66 -23.52
N LYS A 4 -28.58 17.51 -23.75
CA LYS A 4 -28.42 16.31 -22.92
C LYS A 4 -26.94 15.97 -22.89
N ARG A 5 -26.27 16.24 -21.77
CA ARG A 5 -24.96 15.64 -21.48
C ARG A 5 -25.24 14.16 -21.25
N GLU A 6 -24.87 13.32 -22.21
CA GLU A 6 -24.86 11.87 -22.03
C GLU A 6 -24.00 11.53 -20.81
N ASN A 7 -24.63 10.90 -19.82
CA ASN A 7 -23.97 10.52 -18.58
C ASN A 7 -23.07 9.32 -18.84
N LYS A 8 -21.81 9.55 -19.21
CA LYS A 8 -20.78 8.50 -19.38
C LYS A 8 -20.53 7.60 -18.16
N PHE A 9 -21.22 7.85 -17.03
CA PHE A 9 -21.10 7.11 -15.78
C PHE A 9 -22.29 6.18 -15.49
N GLU A 10 -23.28 6.12 -16.39
CA GLU A 10 -24.43 5.23 -16.26
C GLU A 10 -23.96 3.75 -16.35
N GLY A 11 -24.25 2.95 -15.32
CA GLY A 11 -23.85 1.54 -15.21
C GLY A 11 -22.49 1.25 -14.56
N LEU A 12 -21.61 2.24 -14.36
CA LEU A 12 -20.30 1.98 -13.72
C LEU A 12 -20.44 1.62 -12.22
N ALA A 13 -21.44 2.16 -11.53
CA ALA A 13 -21.68 1.84 -10.11
C ALA A 13 -22.20 0.41 -9.92
N GLU A 14 -22.86 -0.17 -10.93
CA GLU A 14 -23.27 -1.58 -10.93
C GLU A 14 -22.09 -2.51 -11.23
N LYS A 15 -21.19 -2.08 -12.13
CA LYS A 15 -19.96 -2.82 -12.46
C LYS A 15 -18.93 -2.79 -11.33
N TYR A 16 -18.88 -1.71 -10.55
CA TYR A 16 -17.93 -1.53 -9.45
C TYR A 16 -18.62 -1.16 -8.13
N PRO A 17 -19.34 -2.11 -7.48
CA PRO A 17 -20.06 -1.85 -6.23
C PRO A 17 -19.17 -1.47 -5.05
N TRP A 18 -17.88 -1.80 -5.12
CA TRP A 18 -16.87 -1.50 -4.11
C TRP A 18 -16.33 -0.06 -4.22
N CYS A 19 -16.63 0.67 -5.29
CA CYS A 19 -16.14 2.03 -5.52
C CYS A 19 -17.08 3.07 -4.90
N ALA A 20 -16.85 3.41 -3.62
CA ALA A 20 -17.68 4.33 -2.86
C ALA A 20 -17.97 5.70 -3.56
N PRO A 21 -17.01 6.35 -4.25
CA PRO A 21 -17.30 7.59 -4.99
C PRO A 21 -18.38 7.44 -6.07
N LEU A 22 -18.42 6.29 -6.73
CA LEU A 22 -19.36 5.99 -7.81
C LEU A 22 -20.77 5.69 -7.28
N CYS A 23 -20.85 4.98 -6.17
CA CYS A 23 -22.11 4.75 -5.45
C CYS A 23 -22.73 6.09 -4.99
N ILE A 24 -21.91 6.99 -4.42
CA ILE A 24 -22.34 8.32 -3.99
C ILE A 24 -22.81 9.18 -5.17
N ALA A 25 -22.13 9.09 -6.32
CA ALA A 25 -22.52 9.83 -7.53
C ALA A 25 -23.85 9.33 -8.12
N LYS A 26 -24.12 8.02 -8.06
CA LYS A 26 -25.42 7.43 -8.46
C LYS A 26 -26.54 7.84 -7.51
N GLU A 27 -26.30 7.82 -6.19
CA GLU A 27 -27.28 8.25 -5.19
C GLU A 27 -27.66 9.73 -5.32
N ARG A 28 -26.77 10.60 -5.79
CA ARG A 28 -27.08 12.01 -6.06
C ARG A 28 -28.15 12.24 -7.14
N GLN A 29 -28.42 11.24 -7.98
CA GLN A 29 -29.50 11.30 -8.98
C GLN A 29 -30.86 10.83 -8.45
N GLY A 30 -30.90 10.19 -7.27
CA GLY A 30 -32.12 9.71 -6.61
C GLY A 30 -32.55 10.60 -5.44
N GLU A 31 -33.83 10.91 -5.38
CA GLU A 31 -34.42 11.69 -4.29
C GLU A 31 -34.52 10.87 -2.99
N GLU A 32 -33.43 10.68 -2.23
CA GLU A 32 -33.51 10.30 -0.80
C GLU A 32 -32.21 10.69 -0.09
N LYS A 33 -32.17 11.93 0.39
CA LYS A 33 -31.01 12.59 1.02
C LYS A 33 -30.81 12.23 2.50
N LYS A 34 -31.17 11.02 2.93
CA LYS A 34 -31.10 10.62 4.35
C LYS A 34 -29.80 9.89 4.71
N SER A 35 -29.28 9.04 3.82
CA SER A 35 -28.04 8.27 4.06
C SER A 35 -26.79 9.16 4.03
N LEU A 36 -26.75 10.13 3.11
CA LEU A 36 -25.59 10.97 2.85
C LEU A 36 -25.24 11.94 4.00
N SER A 37 -26.24 12.45 4.73
CA SER A 37 -26.00 13.38 5.85
C SER A 37 -25.42 12.66 7.08
N LEU A 38 -25.81 11.40 7.27
CA LEU A 38 -25.37 10.57 8.39
C LEU A 38 -23.90 10.17 8.23
N LEU A 39 -23.48 9.88 6.99
CA LEU A 39 -22.11 9.53 6.63
C LEU A 39 -21.18 10.77 6.62
N MET A 40 -21.71 11.95 6.28
CA MET A 40 -20.97 13.22 6.35
C MET A 40 -20.64 13.64 7.79
N ARG A 41 -21.47 13.24 8.75
CA ARG A 41 -21.30 13.55 10.17
C ARG A 41 -20.28 12.63 10.85
N SER A 42 -20.15 11.38 10.41
CA SER A 42 -19.17 10.41 10.95
C SER A 42 -17.78 10.53 10.35
N LEU A 43 -17.63 11.11 9.15
CA LEU A 43 -16.32 11.43 8.54
C LEU A 43 -15.66 12.67 9.14
N GLY A 44 -16.32 13.33 10.11
CA GLY A 44 -15.76 14.45 10.85
C GLY A 44 -15.19 15.52 9.93
N ALA A 45 -15.93 15.93 8.88
CA ALA A 45 -15.63 16.98 7.90
C ALA A 45 -14.25 17.66 8.09
N THR A 46 -13.20 16.87 7.89
CA THR A 46 -11.81 17.29 7.98
C THR A 46 -11.44 17.68 6.57
N ARG A 47 -10.74 18.81 6.41
CA ARG A 47 -9.89 19.31 5.29
C ARG A 47 -10.07 18.82 3.84
N ALA A 48 -10.53 17.61 3.56
CA ALA A 48 -10.85 17.06 2.25
C ALA A 48 -11.88 17.86 1.42
N THR A 49 -12.71 18.72 2.03
CA THR A 49 -13.53 19.68 1.26
C THR A 49 -12.72 20.85 0.70
N GLN A 50 -11.46 21.04 1.11
CA GLN A 50 -10.58 22.07 0.53
C GLN A 50 -10.10 21.70 -0.87
N TYR A 51 -10.19 20.43 -1.27
CA TYR A 51 -9.80 19.98 -2.60
C TYR A 51 -11.01 19.38 -3.32
N LEU A 52 -12.02 20.21 -3.58
CA LEU A 52 -13.05 19.90 -4.57
C LEU A 52 -12.37 19.82 -5.95
N LEU A 53 -11.86 18.64 -6.30
CA LEU A 53 -11.36 18.39 -7.65
C LEU A 53 -12.52 18.55 -8.65
N THR A 54 -12.32 19.42 -9.63
CA THR A 54 -13.28 19.61 -10.73
C THR A 54 -13.14 18.44 -11.71
N ALA A 55 -14.23 18.03 -12.37
CA ALA A 55 -14.22 16.91 -13.34
C ALA A 55 -13.17 17.10 -14.47
N GLU A 56 -12.83 18.35 -14.77
CA GLU A 56 -11.79 18.75 -15.71
C GLU A 56 -10.36 18.43 -15.20
N GLN A 57 -10.12 18.44 -13.90
CA GLN A 57 -8.82 18.08 -13.30
C GLN A 57 -8.61 16.56 -13.21
N LEU A 58 -9.68 15.76 -13.37
CA LEU A 58 -9.63 14.31 -13.48
C LEU A 58 -9.51 13.82 -14.93
N SER A 59 -9.57 14.73 -15.91
CA SER A 59 -9.24 14.43 -17.30
C SER A 59 -7.76 14.04 -17.35
N ARG A 60 -7.48 12.75 -17.52
CA ARG A 60 -6.12 12.24 -17.67
C ARG A 60 -5.52 12.90 -18.92
N PRO A 61 -4.34 13.56 -18.82
CA PRO A 61 -3.64 13.98 -20.01
C PRO A 61 -3.37 12.75 -20.89
N SER A 62 -3.41 12.94 -22.22
CA SER A 62 -2.95 11.92 -23.15
C SER A 62 -1.51 11.54 -22.81
N THR A 63 -1.12 10.30 -23.05
CA THR A 63 0.26 9.84 -22.87
C THR A 63 1.26 10.76 -23.55
N ASP A 64 0.92 11.25 -24.75
CA ASP A 64 1.77 12.18 -25.52
C ASP A 64 1.97 13.51 -24.79
N SER A 65 0.92 14.04 -24.17
CA SER A 65 1.00 15.28 -23.39
C SER A 65 1.85 15.14 -22.12
N ILE A 66 1.91 13.93 -21.54
CA ILE A 66 2.80 13.63 -20.40
C ILE A 66 4.26 13.59 -20.88
N ILE A 67 4.50 12.97 -22.04
CA ILE A 67 5.83 12.86 -22.64
C ILE A 67 6.37 14.24 -23.02
N ASP A 68 5.57 15.07 -23.69
CA ASP A 68 5.99 16.42 -24.11
C ASP A 68 6.37 17.28 -22.91
N LYS A 69 5.55 17.23 -21.84
CA LYS A 69 5.81 17.95 -20.59
C LYS A 69 7.07 17.46 -19.89
N PHE A 70 7.34 16.15 -19.94
CA PHE A 70 8.56 15.58 -19.41
C PHE A 70 9.81 16.06 -20.17
N MET A 71 9.71 16.15 -21.50
CA MET A 71 10.81 16.64 -22.34
C MET A 71 11.08 18.13 -22.16
N GLU A 72 10.06 18.94 -21.86
CA GLU A 72 10.17 20.38 -21.66
C GLU A 72 10.81 20.75 -20.30
N VAL A 73 10.47 20.03 -19.23
CA VAL A 73 10.86 20.40 -17.85
C VAL A 73 12.38 20.27 -17.63
N GLY A 74 13.08 19.41 -18.36
CA GLY A 74 14.57 19.38 -18.40
C GLY A 74 15.30 19.00 -17.10
N GLU A 75 14.68 19.16 -15.94
CA GLU A 75 15.24 18.90 -14.59
C GLU A 75 15.56 17.43 -14.35
N TYR A 76 14.91 16.50 -15.07
CA TYR A 76 15.09 15.06 -14.94
C TYR A 76 15.94 14.45 -16.06
N LYS A 77 16.54 15.28 -16.91
CA LYS A 77 17.38 14.81 -18.02
C LYS A 77 18.72 14.33 -17.46
N VAL A 78 18.88 13.02 -17.33
CA VAL A 78 20.17 12.40 -17.01
C VAL A 78 21.09 12.57 -18.22
N ILE A 79 22.04 13.47 -18.12
CA ILE A 79 23.13 13.64 -19.08
C ILE A 79 24.30 12.84 -18.52
N ALA A 80 24.80 11.86 -19.28
CA ALA A 80 26.05 11.20 -18.92
C ALA A 80 27.16 12.25 -18.91
N GLN A 81 27.83 12.40 -17.76
CA GLN A 81 29.07 13.16 -17.68
C GLN A 81 30.20 12.20 -18.09
N ASP A 82 30.92 12.54 -19.15
CA ASP A 82 32.01 11.72 -19.72
C ASP A 82 33.21 11.54 -18.76
N ASP A 83 33.20 12.21 -17.60
CA ASP A 83 34.30 12.20 -16.61
C ASP A 83 34.09 11.18 -15.47
N THR A 84 33.18 10.23 -15.61
CA THR A 84 33.00 9.18 -14.59
C THR A 84 34.12 8.14 -14.71
N PRO A 85 34.98 7.95 -13.69
CA PRO A 85 35.92 6.84 -13.71
C PRO A 85 35.12 5.54 -13.70
N ASP A 86 35.40 4.65 -14.66
CA ASP A 86 34.81 3.31 -14.83
C ASP A 86 34.88 2.41 -13.58
N ASN A 87 35.59 2.85 -12.54
CA ASN A 87 35.80 2.13 -11.30
C ASN A 87 35.26 2.90 -10.09
N LEU A 88 33.97 3.23 -10.10
CA LEU A 88 33.24 3.40 -8.86
C LEU A 88 32.93 1.98 -8.36
N GLU A 89 33.86 1.37 -7.63
CA GLU A 89 33.52 0.23 -6.79
C GLU A 89 32.37 0.67 -5.91
N TRP A 90 31.19 0.09 -6.16
CA TRP A 90 30.05 0.23 -5.27
C TRP A 90 30.50 -0.43 -3.96
N GLN A 91 31.05 0.38 -3.05
CA GLN A 91 31.25 -0.01 -1.67
C GLN A 91 29.86 -0.17 -1.08
N SER A 92 29.25 -1.33 -1.36
CA SER A 92 28.23 -1.89 -0.51
C SER A 92 28.93 -2.13 0.81
N GLU A 93 28.85 -1.15 1.70
CA GLU A 93 29.19 -1.32 3.10
C GLU A 93 28.39 -2.52 3.60
N THR A 94 29.04 -3.67 3.62
CA THR A 94 28.60 -4.91 4.23
C THR A 94 27.19 -5.32 3.80
N MET A 95 27.06 -6.01 2.67
CA MET A 95 26.04 -7.06 2.63
C MET A 95 26.28 -7.93 3.86
N PRO A 96 25.34 -8.03 4.83
CA PRO A 96 25.50 -8.97 5.92
C PRO A 96 25.70 -10.32 5.24
N ASN A 97 26.79 -10.98 5.60
CA ASN A 97 27.15 -12.31 5.14
C ASN A 97 25.87 -13.16 5.05
N ASP A 98 25.62 -13.83 3.92
CA ASP A 98 24.39 -14.57 3.59
C ASP A 98 24.00 -15.70 4.58
N GLU A 99 24.66 -15.75 5.75
CA GLU A 99 24.51 -16.73 6.82
C GLU A 99 23.89 -16.15 8.10
N GLU A 100 23.79 -14.83 8.25
CA GLU A 100 23.05 -14.22 9.38
C GLU A 100 21.55 -14.19 9.05
N GLU A 101 20.89 -15.32 9.28
CA GLU A 101 19.44 -15.43 9.16
C GLU A 101 18.74 -14.42 10.09
N PHE A 102 17.99 -13.49 9.49
CA PHE A 102 17.23 -12.48 10.23
C PHE A 102 16.14 -13.16 11.05
N VAL A 103 16.30 -13.14 12.39
CA VAL A 103 15.35 -13.76 13.32
C VAL A 103 14.71 -12.71 14.22
N SER A 104 13.38 -12.72 14.27
CA SER A 104 12.59 -11.86 15.17
C SER A 104 11.34 -12.57 15.69
N GLU A 105 10.83 -12.14 16.85
CA GLU A 105 9.63 -12.70 17.46
C GLU A 105 8.39 -12.54 16.56
N GLN A 106 8.24 -11.37 15.94
CA GLN A 106 7.15 -11.07 15.02
C GLN A 106 7.19 -11.94 13.77
N LEU A 107 8.39 -12.24 13.26
CA LEU A 107 8.56 -13.14 12.12
C LEU A 107 8.10 -14.56 12.46
N ALA A 108 8.47 -15.08 13.63
CA ALA A 108 8.00 -16.38 14.11
C ALA A 108 6.46 -16.43 14.26
N GLU A 109 5.85 -15.33 14.74
CA GLU A 109 4.39 -15.21 14.83
C GLU A 109 3.72 -15.24 13.45
N ILE A 110 4.29 -14.54 12.46
CA ILE A 110 3.80 -14.57 11.07
C ILE A 110 3.87 -16.00 10.51
N TYR A 111 4.97 -16.73 10.73
CA TYR A 111 5.07 -18.14 10.31
C TYR A 111 3.98 -19.01 10.95
N ALA A 112 3.72 -18.84 12.25
CA ALA A 112 2.65 -19.56 12.92
C ALA A 112 1.25 -19.21 12.36
N GLN A 113 1.00 -17.95 12.02
CA GLN A 113 -0.27 -17.52 11.40
C GLN A 113 -0.45 -18.10 10.00
N GLN A 114 0.64 -18.32 9.27
CA GLN A 114 0.63 -18.95 7.94
C GLN A 114 0.51 -20.48 7.99
N GLY A 115 0.53 -21.09 9.18
CA GLY A 115 0.52 -22.54 9.37
C GLY A 115 1.88 -23.20 9.17
N LEU A 116 2.96 -22.42 9.09
CA LEU A 116 4.34 -22.90 8.95
C LEU A 116 4.95 -23.16 10.34
N PHE A 117 4.40 -24.15 11.04
CA PHE A 117 4.72 -24.37 12.45
C PHE A 117 6.18 -24.79 12.69
N ASP A 118 6.75 -25.62 11.82
CA ASP A 118 8.16 -26.03 11.94
C ASP A 118 9.12 -24.84 11.87
N GLN A 119 8.89 -23.93 10.92
CA GLN A 119 9.68 -22.72 10.76
C GLN A 119 9.52 -21.79 11.96
N ALA A 120 8.29 -21.61 12.46
CA ALA A 120 8.02 -20.83 13.66
C ALA A 120 8.76 -21.40 14.90
N LYS A 121 8.69 -22.73 15.10
CA LYS A 121 9.40 -23.41 16.20
C LYS A 121 10.91 -23.23 16.08
N GLU A 122 11.47 -23.34 14.88
CA GLU A 122 12.90 -23.14 14.65
C GLU A 122 13.34 -21.70 14.96
N THR A 123 12.57 -20.70 14.52
CA THR A 123 12.84 -19.30 14.85
C THR A 123 12.77 -19.04 16.36
N TYR A 124 11.79 -19.59 17.08
CA TYR A 124 11.71 -19.45 18.54
C TYR A 124 12.86 -20.15 19.28
N ARG A 125 13.37 -21.29 18.77
CA ARG A 125 14.58 -21.93 19.29
C ARG A 125 15.80 -21.04 19.11
N LYS A 126 15.98 -20.45 17.91
CA LYS A 126 17.07 -19.48 17.64
C LYS A 126 16.98 -18.28 18.59
N LEU A 127 15.79 -17.70 18.78
CA LEU A 127 15.57 -16.59 19.72
C LEU A 127 15.85 -16.97 21.18
N SER A 128 15.60 -18.22 21.58
CA SER A 128 15.92 -18.70 22.93
C SER A 128 17.43 -18.69 23.20
N LEU A 129 18.24 -19.02 22.19
CA LEU A 129 19.70 -18.99 22.28
C LEU A 129 20.23 -17.55 22.32
N LEU A 130 19.64 -16.65 21.53
CA LEU A 130 20.02 -15.23 21.48
C LEU A 130 19.60 -14.47 22.75
N TYR A 131 18.44 -14.81 23.34
CA TYR A 131 17.84 -14.10 24.46
C TYR A 131 17.52 -15.06 25.62
N PRO A 132 18.51 -15.55 26.37
CA PRO A 132 18.31 -16.59 27.39
C PRO A 132 17.37 -16.15 28.51
N LYS A 133 17.29 -14.85 28.82
CA LYS A 133 16.33 -14.29 29.81
C LYS A 133 14.86 -14.52 29.43
N LYS A 134 14.57 -14.64 28.13
CA LYS A 134 13.23 -14.93 27.59
C LYS A 134 13.06 -16.39 27.17
N SER A 135 14.03 -17.27 27.45
CA SER A 135 13.98 -18.66 26.97
C SER A 135 12.73 -19.42 27.44
N ILE A 136 12.29 -19.22 28.68
CA ILE A 136 11.05 -19.85 29.21
C ILE A 136 9.83 -19.40 28.40
N TYR A 137 9.74 -18.10 28.09
CA TYR A 137 8.65 -17.55 27.28
C TYR A 137 8.60 -18.17 25.88
N PHE A 138 9.74 -18.31 25.21
CA PHE A 138 9.79 -18.95 23.89
C PHE A 138 9.47 -20.45 23.96
N ALA A 139 9.85 -21.15 25.04
CA ALA A 139 9.48 -22.55 25.24
C ALA A 139 7.96 -22.72 25.37
N GLU A 140 7.28 -21.85 26.10
CA GLU A 140 5.80 -21.85 26.20
C GLU A 140 5.14 -21.58 24.84
N LEU A 141 5.72 -20.72 23.99
CA LEU A 141 5.22 -20.48 22.64
C LEU A 141 5.37 -21.73 21.76
N ILE A 142 6.50 -22.43 21.85
CA ILE A 142 6.73 -23.69 21.13
C ILE A 142 5.71 -24.75 21.56
N GLU A 143 5.46 -24.92 22.87
CA GLU A 143 4.47 -25.86 23.39
C GLU A 143 3.04 -25.53 22.91
N LYS A 144 2.69 -24.24 22.82
CA LYS A 144 1.41 -23.81 22.24
C LYS A 144 1.28 -24.16 20.76
N LEU A 145 2.38 -24.20 20.01
CA LEU A 145 2.39 -24.60 18.60
C LEU A 145 2.28 -26.12 18.46
N ASP A 146 2.95 -26.91 19.31
CA ASP A 146 2.84 -28.38 19.31
C ASP A 146 1.40 -28.85 19.60
N ASN A 147 0.66 -28.13 20.45
CA ASN A 147 -0.74 -28.45 20.76
C ASN A 147 -1.74 -28.06 19.64
N ARG A 148 -1.29 -27.38 18.58
CA ARG A 148 -2.12 -26.97 17.44
C ARG A 148 -1.99 -27.87 16.22
N GLU A 149 -1.00 -28.76 16.20
CA GLU A 149 -0.86 -29.86 15.23
C GLU A 149 -1.75 -31.04 15.59
#